data_AF-A0A3N7GVE1-F1
#
_entry.id   AF-A0A3N7GVE1-F1
#
_cell.length_a   1.000
_cell.length_b   1.000
_cell.length_c   1.000
_cell.angle_alpha   90.00
_cell.angle_beta   90.00
_cell.angle_gamma   90.00
#
_symmetry.space_group_name_H-M   'P 1'
#
loop_
_entity.id
_entity.type
_entity.pdbx_description
1 polymer ?
#
loop_
_entity_poly.entity_id
_entity_poly.type
_entity_poly.pdbx_seq_one_letter_code
_entity_poly.pdbx_strand_id
1 'polypeptide(L)' 'MTVFAGILLLLNAAFNVACWPPFLRRVARDARARDEQGRPTRFLRVHQVLVGTAMLLAAASAVAGVWLLVS' A
#
# COMPACT_ATOMS: atom_id res chain seq x y z
N MET A 1 -2.26 22.73 14.38
CA MET A 1 -2.94 21.51 13.86
C MET A 1 -2.29 20.97 12.59
N THR A 2 -1.71 21.81 11.73
CA THR A 2 -1.03 21.41 10.48
C THR A 2 0.18 20.50 10.71
N VAL A 3 1.06 20.83 11.68
CA VAL A 3 2.22 19.98 12.03
C VAL A 3 1.79 18.56 12.42
N PHE A 4 0.77 18.45 13.27
CA PHE A 4 0.22 17.15 13.67
C PHE A 4 -0.34 16.38 12.47
N ALA A 5 -1.11 17.03 11.60
CA ALA A 5 -1.63 16.41 10.38
C ALA A 5 -0.51 15.95 9.44
N GLY A 6 0.53 16.76 9.24
CA GLY A 6 1.70 16.40 8.44
C GLY A 6 2.41 15.15 8.98
N ILE A 7 2.66 15.09 10.29
CA ILE A 7 3.25 13.91 10.94
C ILE A 7 2.37 12.67 10.75
N LEU A 8 1.05 12.77 10.94
CA LEU A 8 0.13 11.65 10.76
C LEU A 8 0.12 11.13 9.31
N LEU A 9 0.17 12.02 8.32
CA LEU A 9 0.24 11.63 6.91
C LEU A 9 1.53 10.87 6.59
N LEU A 10 2.67 11.31 7.14
CA LEU A 10 3.94 10.61 6.98
C LEU A 10 3.94 9.25 7.68
N LEU A 11 3.38 9.15 8.89
CA LEU A 11 3.23 7.87 9.60
C LEU A 11 2.32 6.91 8.84
N ASN A 12 1.22 7.41 8.27
CA ASN A 12 0.34 6.62 7.42
C ASN A 12 1.09 6.09 6.18
N ALA A 13 1.86 6.94 5.50
CA ALA A 13 2.67 6.53 4.36
C ALA A 13 3.68 5.44 4.74
N ALA A 14 4.42 5.65 5.85
CA ALA A 14 5.39 4.69 6.36
C ALA A 14 4.75 3.34 6.71
N PHE A 15 3.60 3.35 7.37
CA PHE A 15 2.84 2.14 7.69
C PHE A 15 2.44 1.37 6.42
N ASN A 16 1.88 2.04 5.42
CA ASN A 16 1.47 1.41 4.17
C ASN A 16 2.67 0.74 3.46
N VAL A 17 3.79 1.45 3.35
CA VAL A 17 5.03 0.93 2.72
C VAL A 17 5.61 -0.25 3.50
N ALA A 18 5.52 -0.24 4.82
CA ALA A 18 6.04 -1.33 5.65
C ALA A 18 5.14 -2.58 5.61
N CYS A 19 3.82 -2.42 5.62
CA CYS A 19 2.88 -3.53 5.81
C CYS A 19 2.44 -4.18 4.49
N TRP A 20 2.14 -3.40 3.45
CA TRP A 20 1.48 -3.93 2.26
C TRP A 20 2.39 -4.78 1.35
N PRO A 21 3.66 -4.43 1.08
CA PRO A 21 4.51 -5.26 0.24
C PRO A 21 4.76 -6.67 0.82
N PRO A 22 5.07 -6.83 2.12
CA PRO A 22 5.15 -8.17 2.73
C PRO A 22 3.82 -8.92 2.69
N PHE A 23 2.69 -8.22 2.91
CA PHE A 23 1.37 -8.82 2.80
C PHE A 23 1.09 -9.35 1.39
N LEU A 24 1.36 -8.56 0.34
CA LEU A 24 1.16 -9.00 -1.04
C LEU A 24 2.06 -10.19 -1.40
N ARG A 25 3.30 -10.21 -0.91
CA ARG A 25 4.20 -11.37 -1.06
C ARG A 25 3.64 -12.63 -0.42
N ARG A 26 2.98 -12.52 0.73
CA ARG A 26 2.31 -13.65 1.39
C ARG A 26 1.08 -14.10 0.59
N VAL A 27 0.25 -13.16 0.14
CA VAL A 27 -0.93 -13.46 -0.69
C VAL A 27 -0.53 -14.16 -1.99
N ALA A 28 0.55 -13.72 -2.63
CA ALA A 28 1.05 -14.32 -3.88
C ALA A 28 1.55 -15.77 -3.72
N ARG A 29 1.81 -16.22 -2.49
CA ARG A 29 2.22 -17.59 -2.16
C ARG A 29 1.05 -18.47 -1.71
N ASP A 30 -0.14 -17.91 -1.53
CA ASP A 30 -1.36 -18.67 -1.20
C ASP A 30 -1.71 -19.61 -2.37
N ALA A 31 -2.16 -20.83 -2.07
CA ALA A 31 -2.56 -21.80 -3.09
C ALA A 31 -3.64 -21.28 -4.05
N ARG A 32 -4.49 -20.34 -3.58
CA ARG A 32 -5.55 -19.72 -4.38
C ARG A 32 -5.03 -18.64 -5.33
N ALA A 33 -3.78 -18.21 -5.20
CA ALA A 33 -3.24 -17.07 -5.94
C ALA A 33 -3.02 -17.37 -7.43
N ARG A 34 -2.76 -18.63 -7.77
CA ARG A 34 -2.51 -19.08 -9.14
C ARG A 34 -3.36 -20.29 -9.48
N ASP A 35 -3.79 -20.39 -10.74
CA ASP A 35 -4.49 -21.56 -11.26
C ASP A 35 -3.51 -22.71 -11.59
N GLU A 36 -4.05 -23.82 -12.08
CA GLU A 36 -3.29 -25.02 -12.46
C GLU A 36 -2.25 -24.75 -13.56
N GLN A 37 -2.45 -23.71 -14.39
CA GLN A 37 -1.51 -23.28 -15.43
C GLN A 37 -0.56 -22.17 -14.93
N GLY A 38 -0.58 -21.85 -13.63
CA GLY A 38 0.27 -20.86 -13.00
C GLY A 38 -0.13 -19.41 -13.25
N ARG A 39 -1.32 -19.15 -13.81
CA ARG A 39 -1.80 -17.79 -14.11
C ARG A 39 -2.43 -17.15 -12.87
N PRO A 40 -2.33 -15.82 -12.70
CA PRO A 40 -2.91 -15.12 -11.56
C PRO A 40 -4.44 -15.22 -11.58
N THR A 41 -5.02 -15.74 -10.51
CA THR A 41 -6.47 -15.83 -10.33
C THR A 41 -7.07 -14.48 -9.98
N ARG A 42 -8.41 -14.41 -9.94
CA ARG A 42 -9.13 -13.20 -9.47
C ARG A 42 -8.75 -12.83 -8.03
N PHE A 43 -8.46 -13.83 -7.18
CA PHE A 43 -8.01 -13.62 -5.81
C PHE A 43 -6.71 -12.81 -5.78
N LEU A 44 -5.69 -13.20 -6.55
CA LEU A 44 -4.43 -12.44 -6.60
C LEU A 44 -4.62 -11.05 -7.21
N ARG A 45 -5.39 -10.93 -8.30
CA ARG A 45 -5.63 -9.63 -8.96
C ARG A 45 -6.30 -8.61 -8.04
N VAL A 46 -7.33 -9.01 -7.29
CA VAL A 46 -8.00 -8.09 -6.35
C VAL A 46 -7.02 -7.58 -5.30
N HIS A 47 -6.19 -8.45 -4.74
CA HIS A 47 -5.20 -8.04 -3.74
C HIS A 47 -4.10 -7.16 -4.33
N GLN A 48 -3.68 -7.42 -5.58
CA GLN A 48 -2.75 -6.53 -6.29
C GLN A 48 -3.34 -5.14 -6.48
N VAL A 49 -4.61 -5.02 -6.86
CA VAL A 49 -5.30 -3.73 -7.01
C VAL A 49 -5.44 -3.04 -5.65
N LEU A 50 -5.88 -3.76 -4.61
CA LEU A 50 -6.02 -3.20 -3.26
C LEU A 50 -4.69 -2.64 -2.74
N VAL A 51 -3.63 -3.44 -2.83
CA VAL A 51 -2.29 -3.02 -2.40
C VAL A 51 -1.75 -1.89 -3.28
N GLY A 52 -1.95 -1.96 -4.60
CA GLY A 52 -1.54 -0.90 -5.52
C GLY A 52 -2.19 0.45 -5.19
N THR A 53 -3.50 0.46 -4.93
CA THR A 53 -4.23 1.66 -4.51
C THR A 53 -3.74 2.15 -3.15
N ALA A 54 -3.51 1.26 -2.18
CA ALA A 54 -2.97 1.65 -0.88
C ALA A 54 -1.58 2.30 -1.00
N MET A 55 -0.71 1.77 -1.87
CA MET A 55 0.61 2.35 -2.13
C MET A 55 0.52 3.71 -2.84
N LEU A 56 -0.44 3.89 -3.76
CA LEU A 56 -0.70 5.19 -4.39
C LEU A 56 -1.15 6.23 -3.37
N LEU A 57 -2.08 5.85 -2.48
CA LEU A 57 -2.51 6.72 -1.38
C LEU A 57 -1.36 7.02 -0.42
N ALA A 58 -0.50 6.05 -0.12
CA ALA A 58 0.69 6.27 0.70
C ALA A 58 1.64 7.31 0.07
N ALA A 59 1.85 7.25 -1.25
CA ALA A 59 2.65 8.23 -1.96
C ALA A 59 2.02 9.63 -1.90
N ALA A 60 0.70 9.73 -2.11
CA ALA A 60 -0.03 10.99 -1.97
C ALA A 60 0.06 11.55 -0.54
N SER A 61 -0.12 10.71 0.48
CA SER A 61 0.05 11.08 1.89
C SER A 61 1.47 11.56 2.19
N ALA A 62 2.49 10.91 1.64
CA ALA A 62 3.87 11.33 1.82
C ALA A 62 4.12 12.75 1.25
N VAL A 63 3.68 12.99 0.01
CA VAL A 63 3.80 14.30 -0.65
C VAL A 63 3.05 15.38 0.13
N ALA A 64 1.79 15.13 0.48
CA ALA A 64 0.97 16.09 1.23
C ALA A 64 1.54 16.36 2.63
N GLY A 65 2.04 15.33 3.31
CA GLY A 65 2.66 15.44 4.63
C GLY A 65 3.93 16.28 4.60
N VAL A 66 4.83 16.06 3.63
CA VAL A 66 6.03 16.89 3.45
C VAL A 66 5.63 18.33 3.13
N TRP A 67 4.71 18.53 2.18
CA TRP A 67 4.28 19.86 1.77
C TRP A 67 3.73 20.68 2.95
N LEU A 68 2.87 20.08 3.78
CA LEU A 68 2.31 20.72 4.98
C LEU A 68 3.34 21.09 6.06
N LEU A 69 4.48 20.39 6.11
CA LEU A 69 5.53 20.64 7.11
C LEU A 69 6.53 21.72 6.67
N VAL A 70 6.62 21.99 5.37
CA VAL A 70 7.53 22.98 4.80
C VAL A 70 6.83 24.26 4.33
N SER A 71 5.49 24.26 4.27
CA SER A 71 4.65 25.42 4.01
C SER A 71 4.39 26.23 5.28
#